data_AF-A0AAJ2LQN0-F1
#
_entry.id   AF-A0AAJ2LQN0-F1
#
_cell.length_a   1.000
_cell.length_b   1.000
_cell.length_c   1.000
_cell.angle_alpha   90.00
_cell.angle_beta   90.00
_cell.angle_gamma   90.00
#
_symmetry.space_group_name_H-M   'P 1'
#
loop_
_entity.id
_entity.type
_entity.pdbx_description
1 polymer ?
#
loop_
_entity_poly.entity_id
_entity_poly.type
_entity_poly.pdbx_seq_one_letter_code
_entity_poly.pdbx_strand_id
1 'polypeptide(L)' 'MGMLIEQAGGIASTGRAPILDVQPNDLHQRVPVIMGSKNEVLRLEEYHQGQ' A
#
# COMPACT_ATOMS: atom_id res chain seq x y z
N MET A 1 -9.08 -1.72 5.25
CA MET A 1 -8.28 -2.97 5.29
C MET A 1 -6.82 -2.74 5.68
N GLY A 2 -6.13 -1.69 5.19
CA GLY A 2 -4.69 -1.49 5.43
C GLY A 2 -4.23 -1.65 6.88
N MET A 3 -4.93 -1.02 7.84
CA MET A 3 -4.65 -1.15 9.28
C MET A 3 -4.58 -2.60 9.76
N LEU A 4 -5.51 -3.46 9.33
CA LEU A 4 -5.53 -4.86 9.77
C LEU A 4 -4.33 -5.65 9.21
N ILE A 5 -3.96 -5.40 7.96
CA ILE A 5 -2.82 -6.06 7.31
C ILE A 5 -1.52 -5.67 8.01
N GLU A 6 -1.32 -4.39 8.27
CA GLU A 6 -0.09 -3.90 8.91
C GLU A 6 0.04 -4.42 10.35
N GLN A 7 -1.04 -4.43 11.12
CA GLN A 7 -1.03 -5.01 12.47
C GLN A 7 -0.83 -6.53 12.48
N ALA A 8 -1.14 -7.22 11.38
CA ALA A 8 -0.82 -8.63 11.20
C ALA A 8 0.62 -8.89 10.70
N GLY A 9 1.45 -7.85 10.57
CA GLY A 9 2.83 -7.95 10.08
C GLY A 9 2.98 -7.99 8.56
N GLY A 10 1.88 -7.78 7.82
CA GLY A 10 1.90 -7.56 6.37
C GLY A 10 2.21 -6.11 6.00
N ILE A 11 2.12 -5.79 4.72
CA ILE A 11 2.22 -4.40 4.21
C ILE A 11 0.99 -4.06 3.39
N ALA A 12 0.55 -2.81 3.48
CA ALA A 12 -0.46 -2.22 2.61
C ALA A 12 0.11 -0.94 1.96
N SER A 13 0.21 -0.93 0.63
CA SER A 13 0.86 0.11 -0.16
C SER A 13 0.03 0.51 -1.37
N THR A 14 0.21 1.74 -1.82
CA THR A 14 -0.28 2.25 -3.11
C THR A 14 0.63 1.86 -4.28
N GLY A 15 1.71 1.11 -4.00
CA GLY A 15 2.82 0.84 -4.92
C GLY A 15 3.90 1.92 -4.91
N ARG A 16 3.67 3.04 -4.22
CA ARG A 16 4.60 4.17 -4.10
C ARG A 16 4.74 4.72 -2.68
N ALA A 17 3.70 4.55 -1.87
CA ALA A 17 3.66 5.00 -0.48
C ALA A 17 2.74 4.09 0.35
N PRO A 18 2.96 3.99 1.68
CA PRO A 18 2.07 3.26 2.58
C PRO A 18 0.62 3.76 2.51
N ILE A 19 -0.35 2.86 2.53
CA ILE A 19 -1.78 3.23 2.40
C ILE A 19 -2.24 4.10 3.57
N LEU A 20 -1.76 3.86 4.78
CA LEU A 20 -2.17 4.61 5.96
C LEU A 20 -1.60 6.03 6.02
N ASP A 21 -0.58 6.34 5.21
CA ASP A 21 0.02 7.67 5.11
C ASP A 21 -0.65 8.54 4.04
N VAL A 22 -1.59 7.99 3.26
CA VAL A 22 -2.31 8.75 2.23
C VAL A 22 -3.32 9.68 2.88
N GLN A 23 -3.07 10.98 2.80
CA GLN A 23 -4.07 12.00 3.13
C GLN A 23 -5.10 12.12 1.98
N PRO A 24 -6.39 11.82 2.21
CA PRO A 24 -7.41 11.97 1.18
C PRO A 24 -7.77 13.44 0.92
N ASN A 25 -8.04 13.77 -0.34
CA ASN A 25 -8.51 15.07 -0.83
C ASN A 25 -10.02 15.11 -1.13
N ASP A 26 -10.67 13.95 -1.23
CA ASP A 26 -12.11 13.81 -1.50
C ASP A 26 -12.70 12.58 -0.78
N LEU A 27 -13.99 12.61 -0.46
CA LEU A 27 -14.70 11.52 0.22
C LEU A 27 -14.67 10.20 -0.57
N HIS A 28 -14.70 10.26 -1.89
CA HIS A 28 -14.71 9.08 -2.77
C HIS A 28 -13.41 8.88 -3.54
N GLN A 29 -12.30 9.44 -3.03
CA GLN A 29 -10.99 9.26 -3.63
C GLN A 29 -10.64 7.77 -3.74
N ARG A 30 -10.17 7.38 -4.93
CA ARG A 30 -9.62 6.05 -5.20
C ARG A 30 -8.11 6.14 -5.28
N VAL A 31 -7.44 5.10 -4.79
CA VAL A 31 -6.00 4.91 -4.91
C VAL A 31 -5.70 3.47 -5.31
N PRO A 32 -4.57 3.19 -5.98
CA PRO A 32 -4.11 1.82 -6.17
C PRO A 32 -3.91 1.12 -4.82
N VAL A 33 -4.11 -0.19 -4.79
CA VAL A 33 -3.98 -0.99 -3.57
C VAL A 33 -3.18 -2.25 -3.86
N ILE A 34 -2.08 -2.42 -3.12
CA ILE A 34 -1.26 -3.63 -3.05
C ILE A 34 -1.15 -3.97 -1.56
N MET A 35 -1.61 -5.15 -1.16
CA MET A 35 -1.57 -5.54 0.25
C MET A 35 -1.44 -7.05 0.42
N GLY A 36 -0.68 -7.48 1.44
CA GLY A 36 -0.46 -8.90 1.73
C GLY A 36 0.86 -9.16 2.44
N SER A 37 1.45 -10.33 2.16
CA SER A 37 2.74 -10.74 2.71
C SER A 37 3.83 -9.71 2.44
N LYS A 38 4.57 -9.35 3.50
CA LYS A 38 5.62 -8.31 3.48
C LYS A 38 6.54 -8.41 2.25
N ASN A 39 7.11 -9.58 2.01
CA ASN A 39 8.10 -9.78 0.95
C ASN A 39 7.52 -9.60 -0.45
N GLU A 40 6.28 -10.06 -0.68
CA GLU A 40 5.61 -9.93 -1.98
C GLU A 40 5.26 -8.48 -2.28
N VAL A 41 4.79 -7.73 -1.27
CA VAL A 41 4.46 -6.32 -1.45
C VAL A 41 5.72 -5.50 -1.73
N LEU A 42 6.81 -5.71 -0.99
CA LEU A 42 8.09 -5.03 -1.25
C LEU A 42 8.62 -5.34 -2.65
N ARG A 43 8.51 -6.61 -3.09
CA ARG A 43 8.91 -7.00 -4.43
C ARG A 43 8.10 -6.28 -5.52
N LEU A 44 6.80 -6.10 -5.29
CA LEU A 44 5.96 -5.32 -6.19
C LEU A 44 6.34 -3.84 -6.18
N GLU A 45 6.63 -3.24 -5.03
CA GLU A 45 7.10 -1.84 -4.96
C GLU A 45 8.38 -1.62 -5.76
N GLU A 46 9.36 -2.53 -5.69
CA GLU A 46 10.58 -2.47 -6.51
C GLU A 46 10.28 -2.37 -8.01
N TYR A 47 9.27 -3.11 -8.50
CA TYR A 47 8.86 -3.03 -9.91
C TYR A 47 8.30 -1.66 -10.30
N HIS A 48 7.77 -0.90 -9.34
CA HIS A 48 7.16 0.40 -9.58
C HIS A 48 8.13 1.57 -9.33
N GLN A 49 9.30 1.35 -8.72
CA GLN A 49 10.31 2.41 -8.45
C GLN A 49 11.00 2.96 -9.71
N GLY A 50 10.94 2.24 -10.84
CA GLY A 50 11.56 2.65 -12.11
C GLY A 50 10.62 3.27 -13.14
N GLN A 51 9.39 3.63 -12.77
CA GLN A 51 8.36 4.20 -13.66
C GLN A 51 8.03 5.66 -13.35
#